data_AF-A0AAV6ALP1-F1
#
_entry.id   AF-A0AAV6ALP1-F1
#
_cell.length_a   1.000
_cell.length_b   1.000
_cell.length_c   1.000
_cell.angle_alpha   90.00
_cell.angle_beta   90.00
_cell.angle_gamma   90.00
#
_symmetry.space_group_name_H-M   'P 1'
#
loop_
_entity.id
_entity.type
_entity.pdbx_description
1 polymer ?
#
loop_
_entity_poly.entity_id
_entity_poly.type
_entity_poly.pdbx_seq_one_letter_code
_entity_poly.pdbx_strand_id
1 'polypeptide(L)'
;MSTPLRAILLSMTALAFAPVAAAQSEQPVEQGAPNVPEFQPAFPEQTRAPASDSGVDFIVETFADGLEHPWGIDAFPDGGFIVTERPGRLRTISEDGELSEPVAGLPEVFAQEQGGLLDVRLGPTFEEDRLIYWTYSKPV
;
A
#
# COMPACT_ATOMS: atom_id res chain seq x y z
N MET A 1 -72.49 -29.71 -24.95
CA MET A 1 -71.73 -28.77 -24.10
C MET A 1 -70.35 -29.34 -23.89
N SER A 2 -69.35 -28.84 -24.62
CA SER A 2 -67.95 -29.22 -24.45
C SER A 2 -67.10 -27.98 -24.72
N THR A 3 -66.39 -27.54 -23.69
CA THR A 3 -65.53 -26.36 -23.68
C THR A 3 -64.09 -26.82 -23.89
N PRO A 4 -63.30 -26.31 -24.85
CA PRO A 4 -61.88 -26.60 -24.88
C PRO A 4 -61.12 -25.67 -23.92
N LEU A 5 -60.26 -26.30 -23.15
CA LEU A 5 -59.32 -25.77 -22.17
C LEU A 5 -58.35 -24.77 -22.83
N ARG A 6 -58.27 -23.53 -22.33
CA ARG A 6 -57.21 -22.59 -22.68
C ARG A 6 -56.01 -22.85 -21.77
N ALA A 7 -54.90 -23.32 -22.33
CA ALA A 7 -53.63 -23.43 -21.63
C ALA A 7 -53.08 -22.01 -21.36
N ILE A 8 -52.86 -21.69 -20.08
CA ILE A 8 -52.19 -20.47 -19.64
C ILE A 8 -50.69 -20.75 -19.67
N LEU A 9 -49.95 -20.11 -20.58
CA LEU A 9 -48.50 -20.12 -20.57
C LEU A 9 -48.02 -19.22 -19.42
N LEU A 10 -47.44 -19.84 -18.39
CA LEU A 10 -46.75 -19.13 -17.32
C LEU A 10 -45.36 -18.71 -17.84
N SER A 11 -45.16 -17.42 -18.08
CA SER A 11 -43.82 -16.88 -18.40
C SER A 11 -42.99 -16.84 -17.12
N MET A 12 -41.99 -17.72 -17.01
CA MET A 12 -40.96 -17.62 -15.98
C MET A 12 -39.92 -16.59 -16.43
N THR A 13 -39.99 -15.39 -15.89
CA THR A 13 -38.90 -14.41 -16.00
C THR A 13 -37.77 -14.86 -15.08
N ALA A 14 -36.70 -15.42 -15.63
CA ALA A 14 -35.48 -15.67 -14.89
C ALA A 14 -34.79 -14.32 -14.59
N LEU A 15 -34.69 -13.97 -13.31
CA LEU A 15 -33.92 -12.83 -12.86
C LEU A 15 -32.43 -13.21 -12.95
N ALA A 16 -31.73 -12.69 -13.95
CA ALA A 16 -30.29 -12.89 -14.08
C ALA A 16 -29.57 -12.08 -13.00
N PHE A 17 -28.99 -12.77 -12.01
CA PHE A 17 -27.93 -12.18 -11.19
C PHE A 17 -26.66 -12.13 -12.04
N ALA A 18 -26.32 -10.94 -12.54
CA ALA A 18 -24.99 -10.71 -13.09
C ALA A 18 -24.00 -10.60 -11.92
N PRO A 19 -22.98 -11.46 -11.83
CA PRO A 19 -21.88 -11.20 -10.91
C PRO A 19 -21.15 -9.96 -11.44
N VAL A 20 -20.92 -8.97 -10.58
CA VAL A 20 -19.85 -7.98 -10.82
C VAL A 20 -18.54 -8.75 -10.63
N ALA A 21 -18.14 -9.50 -11.65
CA ALA A 21 -16.80 -10.04 -11.75
C ALA A 21 -15.92 -8.89 -12.24
N ALA A 22 -14.99 -8.43 -11.40
CA ALA A 22 -13.89 -7.59 -11.88
C ALA A 22 -13.22 -8.33 -13.05
N ALA A 23 -13.07 -7.64 -14.20
CA ALA A 23 -12.47 -8.25 -15.38
C ALA A 23 -10.98 -8.47 -15.09
N GLN A 24 -10.58 -9.73 -14.92
CA GLN A 24 -9.17 -10.10 -14.90
C GLN A 24 -8.65 -9.99 -16.33
N SER A 25 -7.62 -9.19 -16.55
CA SER A 25 -6.90 -9.18 -17.82
C SER A 25 -6.05 -10.44 -17.93
N GLU A 26 -5.79 -10.92 -19.15
CA GLU A 26 -4.87 -12.07 -19.37
C GLU A 26 -3.40 -11.69 -19.19
N GLN A 27 -3.07 -10.39 -19.18
CA GLN A 27 -1.71 -9.90 -19.10
C GLN A 27 -1.40 -9.38 -17.69
N PRO A 28 -0.21 -9.65 -17.12
CA PRO A 28 0.19 -9.06 -15.84
C PRO A 28 0.39 -7.55 -15.90
N VAL A 29 0.39 -6.91 -14.73
CA VAL A 29 0.78 -5.50 -14.61
C VAL A 29 2.23 -5.34 -15.11
N GLU A 30 2.50 -4.28 -15.87
CA GLU A 30 3.86 -3.99 -16.34
C GLU A 30 4.77 -3.66 -15.14
N GLN A 31 5.77 -4.52 -14.91
CA GLN A 31 6.71 -4.40 -13.78
C GLN A 31 8.19 -4.34 -14.24
N GLY A 32 8.43 -4.12 -15.53
CA GLY A 32 9.79 -4.06 -16.11
C GLY A 32 10.53 -5.42 -16.14
N ALA A 33 11.86 -5.37 -16.19
CA ALA A 33 12.71 -6.57 -16.17
C ALA A 33 12.76 -7.21 -14.76
N PRO A 34 12.94 -8.54 -14.65
CA PRO A 34 13.14 -9.19 -13.35
C PRO A 34 14.37 -8.64 -12.62
N ASN A 35 14.27 -8.48 -11.30
CA ASN A 35 15.40 -8.08 -10.46
C ASN A 35 16.56 -9.09 -10.47
N VAL A 36 16.27 -10.38 -10.70
CA VAL A 36 17.26 -11.47 -10.83
C VAL A 36 16.89 -12.32 -12.06
N PRO A 37 17.43 -12.01 -13.25
CA PRO A 37 17.04 -12.65 -14.51
C PRO A 37 17.33 -14.16 -14.58
N GLU A 38 18.25 -14.65 -13.77
CA GLU A 38 18.66 -16.06 -13.71
C GLU A 38 17.58 -16.95 -13.08
N PHE A 39 16.70 -16.36 -12.25
CA PHE A 39 15.64 -17.10 -11.59
C PHE A 39 14.45 -17.29 -12.54
N GLN A 40 14.32 -18.53 -13.03
CA GLN A 40 13.21 -18.95 -13.88
C GLN A 40 12.05 -19.48 -13.02
N PRO A 41 10.79 -19.21 -13.39
CA PRO A 41 9.61 -19.85 -12.81
C PRO A 41 9.73 -21.38 -12.85
N ALA A 42 9.30 -22.08 -11.79
CA ALA A 42 9.30 -23.55 -11.80
C ALA A 42 8.17 -24.14 -12.65
N PHE A 43 7.14 -23.35 -12.93
CA PHE A 43 6.00 -23.68 -13.79
C PHE A 43 5.40 -22.40 -14.42
N PRO A 44 4.59 -22.52 -15.49
CA PRO A 44 3.92 -21.38 -16.12
C PRO A 44 3.13 -20.53 -15.10
N GLU A 45 3.16 -19.20 -15.25
CA GLU A 45 2.38 -18.24 -14.42
C GLU A 45 2.73 -18.20 -12.92
N GLN A 46 3.80 -18.86 -12.45
CA GLN A 46 4.24 -18.77 -11.04
C GLN A 46 4.56 -17.32 -10.60
N THR A 47 5.03 -16.51 -11.54
CA THR A 47 5.40 -15.10 -11.30
C THR A 47 4.52 -14.20 -12.13
N ARG A 48 4.21 -13.01 -11.62
CA ARG A 48 3.40 -11.98 -12.29
C ARG A 48 1.97 -12.47 -12.53
N ALA A 49 1.16 -12.41 -11.48
CA ALA A 49 -0.26 -12.71 -11.58
C ALA A 49 -0.94 -11.80 -12.63
N PRO A 50 -2.01 -12.27 -13.29
CA PRO A 50 -2.76 -11.47 -14.25
C PRO A 50 -3.26 -10.18 -13.59
N ALA A 51 -3.24 -9.06 -14.31
CA ALA A 51 -3.69 -7.80 -13.72
C ALA A 51 -5.20 -7.85 -13.46
N SER A 52 -5.60 -7.41 -12.28
CA SER A 52 -6.99 -7.19 -11.93
C SER A 52 -7.30 -5.71 -12.11
N ASP A 53 -8.26 -5.40 -12.97
CA ASP A 53 -8.78 -4.04 -13.09
C ASP A 53 -9.91 -3.84 -12.07
N SER A 54 -9.72 -2.89 -11.15
CA SER A 54 -10.74 -2.55 -10.16
C SER A 54 -11.81 -1.59 -10.71
N GLY A 55 -11.57 -0.97 -11.87
CA GLY A 55 -12.39 0.13 -12.39
C GLY A 55 -12.34 1.39 -11.52
N VAL A 56 -11.35 1.51 -10.63
CA VAL A 56 -11.17 2.65 -9.72
C VAL A 56 -10.05 3.54 -10.25
N ASP A 57 -10.39 4.78 -10.57
CA ASP A 57 -9.42 5.82 -10.87
C ASP A 57 -8.82 6.38 -9.57
N PHE A 58 -7.49 6.57 -9.56
CA PHE A 58 -6.78 7.19 -8.45
C PHE A 58 -6.31 8.60 -8.83
N ILE A 59 -6.49 9.55 -7.92
CA ILE A 59 -5.81 10.85 -7.98
C ILE A 59 -4.57 10.73 -7.10
N VAL A 60 -3.40 10.96 -7.69
CA VAL A 60 -2.11 10.92 -7.00
C VAL A 60 -1.56 12.33 -6.96
N GLU A 61 -1.34 12.83 -5.75
CA GLU A 61 -0.77 14.15 -5.50
C GLU A 61 0.48 14.00 -4.62
N THR A 62 1.51 14.77 -4.92
CA THR A 62 2.69 14.85 -4.06
C THR A 62 2.35 15.68 -2.83
N PHE A 63 2.29 15.03 -1.67
CA PHE A 63 2.03 15.70 -0.39
C PHE A 63 3.30 16.32 0.20
N ALA A 64 4.43 15.64 0.11
CA ALA A 64 5.73 16.12 0.57
C ALA A 64 6.85 15.64 -0.35
N ASP A 65 7.91 16.43 -0.47
CA ASP A 65 9.10 16.11 -1.24
C ASP A 65 10.39 16.30 -0.39
N GLY A 66 11.56 16.11 -1.00
CA GLY A 66 12.85 16.29 -0.33
C GLY A 66 13.29 15.17 0.61
N LEU A 67 12.51 14.10 0.74
CA LEU A 67 12.84 12.90 1.51
C LEU A 67 13.93 12.06 0.82
N GLU A 68 14.84 11.48 1.61
CA GLU A 68 15.89 10.59 1.15
C GLU A 68 15.65 9.17 1.65
N HIS A 69 15.20 8.29 0.76
CA HIS A 69 14.88 6.89 1.09
C HIS A 69 13.95 6.76 2.32
N PRO A 70 12.73 7.34 2.28
CA PRO A 70 11.76 7.19 3.37
C PRO A 70 11.41 5.70 3.59
N TRP A 71 11.22 5.29 4.85
CA TRP A 71 11.02 3.88 5.21
C TRP A 71 9.74 3.66 6.03
N GLY A 72 9.65 4.25 7.21
CA GLY A 72 8.50 4.19 8.10
C GLY A 72 7.78 5.54 8.15
N ILE A 73 6.47 5.50 8.34
CA ILE A 73 5.63 6.70 8.48
C ILE A 73 4.53 6.43 9.50
N ASP A 74 4.21 7.45 10.29
CA ASP A 74 3.06 7.43 11.19
C ASP A 74 2.42 8.81 11.29
N ALA A 75 1.10 8.86 11.50
CA ALA A 75 0.34 10.11 11.54
C ALA A 75 0.28 10.64 12.98
N PHE A 76 0.47 11.95 13.15
CA PHE A 76 0.22 12.58 14.43
C PHE A 76 -1.29 12.78 14.65
N PRO A 77 -1.78 12.77 15.91
CA PRO A 77 -3.19 13.01 16.23
C PRO A 77 -3.71 14.38 15.77
N ASP A 78 -2.84 15.38 15.76
CA ASP A 78 -3.11 16.78 15.40
C ASP A 78 -2.80 17.09 13.92
N GLY A 79 -2.43 16.09 13.11
CA GLY A 79 -2.15 16.24 11.69
C GLY A 79 -0.66 16.20 11.35
N GLY A 80 -0.37 16.00 10.06
CA GLY A 80 0.98 15.74 9.60
C GLY A 80 1.50 14.36 10.00
N PHE A 81 2.81 14.16 9.83
CA PHE A 81 3.43 12.84 9.92
C PHE A 81 4.80 12.88 10.57
N ILE A 82 5.20 11.76 11.14
CA ILE A 82 6.60 11.44 11.44
C ILE A 82 7.10 10.39 10.45
N VAL A 83 8.30 10.60 9.92
CA VAL A 83 8.88 9.75 8.87
C VAL A 83 10.32 9.41 9.22
N THR A 84 10.70 8.16 9.01
CA THR A 84 12.11 7.74 9.05
C THR A 84 12.70 7.72 7.65
N GLU A 85 13.92 8.21 7.52
CA GLU A 85 14.75 8.13 6.33
C GLU A 85 15.86 7.10 6.60
N ARG A 86 16.01 6.11 5.71
CA ARG A 86 16.95 4.99 5.85
C ARG A 86 18.38 5.42 6.22
N PRO A 87 18.95 6.54 5.72
CA PRO A 87 20.28 7.02 6.10
C PRO A 87 20.46 7.37 7.59
N GLY A 88 19.42 7.29 8.41
CA GLY A 88 19.52 7.51 9.86
C GLY A 88 18.87 8.80 10.35
N ARG A 89 17.86 9.32 9.65
CA ARG A 89 17.21 10.59 10.00
C ARG A 89 15.73 10.39 10.30
N LEU A 90 15.26 10.98 11.38
CA LEU A 90 13.84 11.08 11.71
C LEU A 90 13.39 12.51 11.35
N ARG A 91 12.30 12.62 10.61
CA ARG A 91 11.73 13.90 10.12
C ARG A 91 10.28 14.00 10.55
N THR A 92 9.77 15.22 10.65
CA THR A 92 8.34 15.46 10.68
C THR A 92 7.91 16.16 9.39
N ILE A 93 6.67 15.93 8.98
CA ILE A 93 6.01 16.60 7.87
C ILE A 93 4.81 17.31 8.47
N SER A 94 4.68 18.62 8.24
CA SER A 94 3.53 19.39 8.72
C SER A 94 2.24 18.96 8.02
N GLU A 95 1.09 19.44 8.51
CA GLU A 95 -0.21 19.22 7.85
C GLU A 95 -0.25 19.80 6.41
N ASP A 96 0.57 20.83 6.14
CA ASP A 96 0.70 21.47 4.83
C ASP A 96 1.78 20.82 3.93
N GLY A 97 2.40 19.72 4.37
CA GLY A 97 3.41 18.99 3.59
C GLY A 97 4.85 19.50 3.74
N GLU A 98 5.11 20.44 4.66
CA GLU A 98 6.46 20.98 4.87
C GLU A 98 7.35 20.01 5.64
N LEU A 99 8.52 19.69 5.08
CA LEU A 99 9.50 18.80 5.70
C LEU A 99 10.37 19.55 6.73
N SER A 100 10.37 19.11 7.99
CA SER A 100 11.22 19.66 9.07
C SER A 100 12.70 19.36 8.83
N GLU A 101 13.63 19.99 9.55
CA GLU A 101 15.02 19.46 9.69
C GLU A 101 15.06 18.10 10.43
N PRO A 102 16.17 17.33 10.35
CA PRO A 102 16.33 16.09 11.12
C PRO A 102 16.18 16.29 12.63
N VAL A 103 15.39 15.43 13.27
CA VAL A 103 15.30 15.33 14.72
C VAL A 103 16.64 14.87 15.28
N ALA A 104 17.15 15.60 16.28
CA ALA A 104 18.41 15.27 16.95
C ALA A 104 18.23 14.18 18.01
N GLY A 105 19.35 13.55 18.41
CA GLY A 105 19.38 12.62 19.55
C GLY A 105 19.15 11.15 19.21
N LEU A 106 19.02 10.80 17.93
CA LEU A 106 19.05 9.42 17.48
C LEU A 106 20.43 8.76 17.73
N PRO A 107 20.47 7.44 17.95
CA PRO A 107 21.74 6.71 18.00
C PRO A 107 22.42 6.68 16.63
N GLU A 108 23.68 6.26 16.60
CA GLU A 108 24.36 5.94 15.35
C GLU A 108 23.64 4.78 14.63
N VAL A 109 23.41 4.94 13.32
CA VAL A 109 22.68 4.01 12.48
C VAL A 109 23.60 3.39 11.44
N PHE A 110 23.58 2.07 11.32
CA PHE A 110 24.26 1.34 10.26
C PHE A 110 23.39 1.32 8.98
N ALA A 111 23.58 2.32 8.12
CA ALA A 111 22.83 2.48 6.87
C ALA A 111 23.57 1.85 5.67
N GLN A 112 23.60 0.52 5.58
CA GLN A 112 24.15 -0.21 4.44
C GLN A 112 23.20 -1.32 3.99
N GLU A 113 23.19 -1.59 2.69
CA GLU A 113 22.32 -2.60 2.06
C GLU A 113 20.84 -2.38 2.44
N GLN A 114 20.28 -3.28 3.27
CA GLN A 114 18.91 -3.22 3.78
C GLN A 114 18.81 -2.60 5.18
N GLY A 115 19.95 -2.27 5.79
CA GLY A 115 20.02 -1.64 7.10
C GLY A 115 19.79 -0.13 7.05
N GLY A 116 19.40 0.43 8.19
CA GLY A 116 19.14 1.85 8.35
C GLY A 116 18.26 2.17 9.55
N LEU A 117 17.67 3.36 9.56
CA LEU A 117 16.53 3.69 10.40
C LEU A 117 15.27 3.19 9.69
N LEU A 118 14.52 2.33 10.38
CA LEU A 118 13.46 1.53 9.78
C LEU A 118 12.10 2.01 10.30
N ASP A 119 11.29 1.14 10.90
CA ASP A 119 9.93 1.47 11.28
C ASP A 119 9.85 2.55 12.39
N VAL A 120 8.73 3.28 12.45
CA VAL A 120 8.39 4.28 13.47
C VAL A 120 6.93 4.17 13.87
N ARG A 121 6.64 4.33 15.16
CA ARG A 121 5.27 4.35 15.69
C ARG A 121 5.17 5.26 16.90
N LEU A 122 4.13 6.10 16.94
CA LEU A 122 3.74 6.83 18.13
C LEU A 122 3.25 5.85 19.22
N GLY A 123 3.60 6.13 20.47
CA GLY A 123 3.14 5.34 21.59
C GLY A 123 1.62 5.39 21.76
N PRO A 124 1.02 4.38 22.43
CA PRO A 124 -0.43 4.34 22.65
C PRO A 124 -0.96 5.53 23.47
N THR A 125 -0.09 6.17 24.25
CA THR A 125 -0.35 7.34 25.12
C THR A 125 0.41 8.58 24.65
N PHE A 126 0.75 8.67 23.34
CA PHE A 126 1.59 9.73 22.79
C PHE A 126 1.13 11.16 23.14
N GLU A 127 -0.18 11.41 23.22
CA GLU A 127 -0.71 12.73 23.60
C GLU A 127 -0.34 13.13 25.04
N GLU A 128 -0.06 12.15 25.91
CA GLU A 128 0.29 12.34 27.32
C GLU A 128 1.81 12.38 27.54
N ASP A 129 2.55 11.45 26.92
CA ASP A 129 3.97 11.19 27.21
C ASP A 129 4.93 11.50 26.05
N ARG A 130 4.41 11.80 24.86
CA ARG A 130 5.15 12.03 23.62
C ARG A 130 6.12 10.88 23.27
N LEU A 131 5.81 9.66 23.68
CA LEU A 131 6.66 8.50 23.44
C LEU A 131 6.61 8.06 21.97
N ILE A 132 7.78 7.82 21.39
CA ILE A 132 7.94 7.36 20.01
C ILE A 132 8.81 6.11 20.02
N TYR A 133 8.37 5.07 19.31
CA TYR A 133 9.13 3.85 19.06
C TYR A 133 9.70 3.89 17.65
N TRP A 134 10.93 3.43 17.49
CA TRP A 134 11.52 3.18 16.18
C TRP A 134 12.40 1.94 16.20
N THR A 135 12.68 1.40 15.02
CA THR A 135 13.61 0.29 14.84
C THR A 135 14.79 0.72 13.97
N TYR A 136 15.99 0.19 14.24
CA TYR A 136 17.18 0.54 13.47
C TYR A 136 18.21 -0.59 13.46
N SER A 137 19.04 -0.60 12.43
CA SER A 137 20.27 -1.40 12.39
C SER A 137 21.37 -0.68 13.18
N LYS A 138 21.82 -1.26 14.29
CA LYS A 138 22.95 -0.73 15.04
C LYS A 138 24.28 -1.15 14.40
N PRO A 139 25.34 -0.33 14.49
CA PRO A 139 26.70 -0.79 14.25
C PRO A 139 27.06 -1.96 15.18
N VAL A 140 27.85 -2.92 14.69
CA VAL A 140 28.37 -4.07 15.44
C VAL A 140 29.87 -3.99 15.67
#